data_AF-A0A4Z0A654-F1
#
_entry.id   AF-A0A4Z0A654-F1
#
_cell.length_a   1.000
_cell.length_b   1.000
_cell.length_c   1.000
_cell.angle_alpha   90.00
_cell.angle_beta   90.00
_cell.angle_gamma   90.00
#
_symmetry.space_group_name_H-M   'P 1'
#
loop_
_entity.id
_entity.type
_entity.pdbx_description
1 polymer ?
#
loop_
_entity_poly.entity_id
_entity_poly.type
_entity_poly.pdbx_seq_one_letter_code
_entity_poly.pdbx_strand_id
1 'polypeptide(L)'
;MFDEHSLPIENHIRHLAVLYLTSQVSNLIGGPLVHLAFADNLDKNRPFRTLELDAHTAPMPDDAPSFPLLNLMFDCVSHDEAHLSWLQAMLDGLGSQLAHVQELRLWDMDPYMAIDWMRPLGRMCSLRDLLVSADLPDPIVTLLGSVAAERCDERTGITERELYLPALEQLTFLLMYRDEALFDLVAHSLGRRMDSGSRLPVLCMHMVEDSLQPQDERLFSRVVSSLVSERSWWHWR
;
A
#
# COMPACT_ATOMS: atom_id res chain seq x y z
N MET A 1 -14.96 -18.35 3.63
CA MET A 1 -16.05 -17.35 3.45
C MET A 1 -17.21 -17.80 2.56
N PHE A 2 -17.04 -18.84 1.75
CA PHE A 2 -18.04 -19.34 0.80
C PHE A 2 -18.10 -20.87 0.92
N ASP A 3 -19.30 -21.44 0.84
CA ASP A 3 -19.54 -22.87 0.78
C ASP A 3 -20.37 -23.17 -0.47
N GLU A 4 -19.77 -23.88 -1.42
CA GLU A 4 -20.41 -24.24 -2.69
C GLU A 4 -21.64 -25.16 -2.53
N HIS A 5 -21.75 -25.83 -1.38
CA HIS A 5 -22.88 -26.71 -1.06
C HIS A 5 -24.00 -25.98 -0.31
N SER A 6 -23.79 -24.72 0.07
CA SER A 6 -24.77 -23.90 0.76
C SER A 6 -25.64 -23.09 -0.21
N LEU A 7 -26.83 -22.68 0.26
CA LEU A 7 -27.71 -21.81 -0.52
C LEU A 7 -27.07 -20.42 -0.71
N PRO A 8 -27.35 -19.71 -1.83
CA PRO A 8 -26.77 -18.38 -2.08
C PRO A 8 -26.99 -17.37 -0.94
N ILE A 9 -28.17 -17.40 -0.31
CA ILE A 9 -28.50 -16.52 0.82
C ILE A 9 -27.65 -16.81 2.06
N GLU A 10 -27.30 -18.07 2.30
CA GLU A 10 -26.46 -18.47 3.44
C GLU A 10 -25.02 -18.00 3.24
N ASN A 11 -24.50 -18.09 2.01
CA ASN A 11 -23.20 -17.53 1.66
C ASN A 11 -23.19 -16.00 1.78
N HIS A 12 -24.28 -15.32 1.42
CA HIS A 12 -24.40 -13.88 1.63
C HIS A 12 -24.39 -13.51 3.13
N ILE A 13 -25.14 -14.25 3.97
CA ILE A 13 -25.14 -14.03 5.43
C ILE A 13 -23.74 -14.26 6.01
N ARG A 14 -23.03 -15.33 5.61
CA ARG A 14 -21.65 -15.59 6.05
C ARG A 14 -20.71 -14.46 5.64
N HIS A 15 -20.82 -13.97 4.41
CA HIS A 15 -20.02 -12.84 3.95
C HIS A 15 -20.26 -11.58 4.80
N LEU A 16 -21.53 -11.21 5.02
CA LEU A 16 -21.88 -10.07 5.87
C LEU A 16 -21.38 -10.24 7.32
N ALA A 17 -21.46 -11.45 7.88
CA ALA A 17 -20.94 -11.73 9.21
C ALA A 17 -19.41 -11.52 9.27
N VAL A 18 -18.68 -11.92 8.22
CA VAL A 18 -17.23 -11.69 8.14
C VAL A 18 -16.91 -10.20 8.01
N LEU A 19 -17.61 -9.46 7.14
CA LEU A 19 -17.44 -8.01 7.02
C LEU A 19 -17.73 -7.28 8.35
N TYR A 20 -18.76 -7.73 9.07
CA TYR A 20 -19.08 -7.18 10.38
C TYR A 20 -17.95 -7.46 11.37
N LEU A 21 -17.47 -8.70 11.47
CA LEU A 21 -16.38 -9.06 12.37
C LEU A 21 -15.09 -8.29 12.05
N THR A 22 -14.76 -8.12 10.77
CA THR A 22 -13.53 -7.42 10.36
C THR A 22 -13.62 -5.92 10.55
N SER A 23 -14.81 -5.33 10.44
CA SER A 23 -15.02 -3.94 10.84
C SER A 23 -14.74 -3.67 12.33
N GLN A 24 -14.80 -4.71 13.17
CA GLN A 24 -14.55 -4.61 14.61
C GLN A 24 -13.09 -4.92 14.99
N VAL A 25 -12.17 -5.07 14.02
CA VAL A 25 -10.79 -5.49 14.29
C VAL A 25 -10.06 -4.55 15.24
N SER A 26 -10.38 -3.24 15.21
CA SER A 26 -9.83 -2.25 16.14
C SER A 26 -10.13 -2.56 17.61
N ASN A 27 -11.24 -3.21 17.91
CA ASN A 27 -11.59 -3.62 19.28
C ASN A 27 -10.73 -4.77 19.81
N LEU A 28 -10.08 -5.52 18.91
CA LEU A 28 -9.20 -6.64 19.26
C LEU A 28 -7.78 -6.16 19.58
N ILE A 29 -7.44 -4.92 19.24
CA ILE A 29 -6.10 -4.37 19.36
C ILE A 29 -6.02 -3.54 20.65
N GLY A 30 -5.20 -3.99 21.60
CA GLY A 30 -5.05 -3.39 22.93
C GLY A 30 -4.23 -2.09 23.00
N GLY A 31 -3.88 -1.47 21.87
CA GLY A 31 -2.98 -0.32 21.81
C GLY A 31 -2.84 0.31 20.41
N PRO A 32 -2.04 1.37 20.26
CA PRO A 32 -1.82 2.02 18.97
C PRO A 32 -1.06 1.09 18.04
N LEU A 33 -1.64 0.86 16.87
CA LEU A 33 -1.06 0.00 15.85
C LEU A 33 0.06 0.75 15.12
N VAL A 34 1.27 0.19 15.11
CA VAL A 34 2.46 0.81 14.50
C VAL A 34 2.95 0.08 13.25
N HIS A 35 2.60 -1.20 13.10
CA HIS A 35 2.98 -2.02 11.96
C HIS A 35 1.77 -2.73 11.39
N LEU A 36 1.58 -2.64 10.08
CA LEU A 36 0.67 -3.45 9.30
C LEU A 36 1.46 -4.17 8.21
N ALA A 37 1.28 -5.48 8.12
CA ALA A 37 1.62 -6.23 6.93
C ALA A 37 0.38 -6.92 6.39
N PHE A 38 0.15 -6.74 5.09
CA PHE A 38 -0.84 -7.47 4.32
C PHE A 38 -0.10 -8.41 3.40
N ALA A 39 -0.42 -9.69 3.43
CA ALA A 39 0.11 -10.65 2.49
C ALA A 39 -1.01 -11.35 1.74
N ASP A 40 -0.83 -11.46 0.44
CA ASP A 40 -1.72 -12.18 -0.44
C ASP A 40 -1.05 -13.45 -0.94
N ASN A 41 -1.33 -14.53 -0.21
CA ASN A 41 -0.71 -15.81 -0.45
C ASN A 41 -1.52 -16.61 -1.47
N LEU A 42 -1.07 -16.52 -2.73
CA LEU A 42 -1.53 -17.32 -3.85
C LEU A 42 -0.82 -18.69 -3.86
N ASP A 43 -1.12 -19.55 -2.89
CA ASP A 43 -0.68 -20.95 -2.96
C ASP A 43 -1.45 -21.67 -4.08
N LYS A 44 -0.78 -21.89 -5.22
CA LYS A 44 -1.34 -22.61 -6.38
C LYS A 44 -1.80 -24.03 -6.07
N ASN A 45 -1.43 -24.58 -4.91
CA ASN A 45 -1.82 -25.93 -4.49
C ASN A 45 -3.08 -25.96 -3.63
N ARG A 46 -3.67 -24.81 -3.28
CA ARG A 46 -4.88 -24.73 -2.47
C ARG A 46 -6.05 -24.20 -3.32
N PRO A 47 -7.28 -24.69 -3.08
CA PRO A 47 -8.46 -24.19 -3.78
C PRO A 47 -8.96 -22.84 -3.24
N PHE A 48 -8.19 -22.15 -2.39
CA PHE A 48 -8.55 -20.89 -1.75
C PHE A 48 -7.35 -19.94 -1.69
N ARG A 49 -7.62 -18.65 -1.89
CA ARG A 49 -6.66 -17.55 -1.72
C ARG A 49 -6.59 -17.19 -0.23
N THR A 50 -5.39 -17.10 0.33
CA THR A 50 -5.20 -16.77 1.75
C THR A 50 -4.74 -15.32 1.86
N LEU A 51 -5.54 -14.48 2.50
CA LEU A 51 -5.12 -13.14 2.88
C LEU A 51 -4.72 -13.13 4.35
N GLU A 52 -3.52 -12.65 4.60
CA GLU A 52 -2.94 -12.59 5.93
C GLU A 52 -2.77 -11.11 6.32
N LEU A 53 -3.29 -10.77 7.50
CA LEU A 53 -3.00 -9.51 8.16
C LEU A 53 -2.13 -9.81 9.37
N ASP A 54 -0.95 -9.19 9.41
CA ASP A 54 -0.13 -9.11 10.60
C ASP A 54 -0.13 -7.68 11.13
N ALA A 55 -0.42 -7.55 12.42
CA ALA A 55 -0.46 -6.27 13.11
C ALA A 55 0.39 -6.30 14.39
N HIS A 56 1.13 -5.22 14.64
CA HIS A 56 1.84 -5.00 15.89
C HIS A 56 1.54 -3.62 16.49
N THR A 57 1.49 -3.58 17.82
CA THR A 57 1.43 -2.34 18.59
C THR A 57 2.81 -1.94 19.10
N ALA A 58 3.00 -0.67 19.41
CA ALA A 58 4.23 -0.22 20.06
C ALA A 58 4.44 -0.92 21.43
N PRO A 59 5.71 -1.14 21.85
CA PRO A 59 6.95 -0.94 21.11
C PRO A 59 7.27 -2.09 20.14
N MET A 60 7.85 -1.80 18.97
CA MET A 60 8.41 -2.84 18.10
C MET A 60 9.69 -3.41 18.72
N PRO A 61 9.83 -4.74 18.87
CA PRO A 61 11.09 -5.33 19.31
C PRO A 61 12.12 -5.31 18.18
N ASP A 62 13.31 -4.78 18.45
CA ASP A 62 14.37 -4.60 17.45
C ASP A 62 14.93 -5.92 16.85
N ASP A 63 14.72 -7.09 17.49
CA ASP A 63 15.48 -8.32 17.17
C ASP A 63 14.76 -9.68 17.40
N ALA A 64 13.42 -9.70 17.53
CA ALA A 64 12.69 -10.96 17.75
C ALA A 64 11.90 -11.39 16.50
N PRO A 65 11.71 -12.70 16.23
CA PRO A 65 10.63 -13.14 15.36
C PRO A 65 9.33 -12.70 16.04
N SER A 66 8.85 -11.54 15.64
CA SER A 66 7.73 -10.86 16.28
C SER A 66 6.51 -11.72 16.01
N PHE A 67 6.04 -12.47 17.02
CA PHE A 67 4.73 -13.07 16.92
C PHE A 67 3.73 -11.94 16.67
N PRO A 68 2.98 -11.96 15.55
CA PRO A 68 1.95 -10.97 15.28
C PRO A 68 1.02 -10.88 16.48
N LEU A 69 0.84 -9.66 17.02
CA LEU A 69 -0.07 -9.44 18.15
C LEU A 69 -1.50 -9.78 17.73
N LEU A 70 -1.78 -9.60 16.44
CA LEU A 70 -2.95 -10.09 15.78
C LEU A 70 -2.53 -10.63 14.40
N ASN A 71 -2.67 -11.93 14.20
CA ASN A 71 -2.65 -12.55 12.88
C ASN A 71 -4.07 -12.95 12.53
N LEU A 72 -4.58 -12.38 11.45
CA LEU A 72 -5.85 -12.81 10.90
C LEU A 72 -5.63 -13.42 9.52
N MET A 73 -5.96 -14.70 9.42
CA MET A 73 -5.94 -15.45 8.15
C MET A 73 -7.34 -15.58 7.60
N PHE A 74 -7.52 -15.25 6.34
CA PHE A 74 -8.80 -15.37 5.65
C PHE A 74 -8.69 -16.26 4.42
N ASP A 75 -9.28 -17.45 4.53
CA ASP A 75 -9.43 -18.37 3.42
C ASP A 75 -10.62 -17.96 2.53
N CYS A 76 -10.29 -17.38 1.38
CA CYS A 76 -11.23 -16.91 0.37
C CYS A 76 -11.47 -18.04 -0.66
N VAL A 77 -12.62 -18.72 -0.55
CA VAL A 77 -12.98 -19.89 -1.39
C VAL A 77 -13.69 -19.48 -2.70
N SER A 78 -13.95 -18.19 -2.98
CA SER A 78 -14.73 -17.81 -4.19
C SER A 78 -14.57 -16.35 -4.62
N HIS A 79 -14.50 -16.18 -5.96
CA HIS A 79 -14.56 -15.00 -6.84
C HIS A 79 -13.75 -13.75 -6.45
N ASP A 80 -13.18 -13.12 -7.49
CA ASP A 80 -12.25 -11.99 -7.41
C ASP A 80 -12.80 -10.72 -6.72
N GLU A 81 -14.07 -10.72 -6.29
CA GLU A 81 -14.71 -9.55 -5.70
C GLU A 81 -14.87 -9.63 -4.17
N ALA A 82 -15.02 -10.83 -3.59
CA ALA A 82 -15.34 -10.98 -2.16
C ALA A 82 -14.15 -10.69 -1.22
N HIS A 83 -12.93 -10.81 -1.74
CA HIS A 83 -11.71 -10.55 -0.99
C HIS A 83 -11.40 -9.05 -0.88
N LEU A 84 -11.89 -8.24 -1.84
CA LEU A 84 -11.73 -6.79 -1.88
C LEU A 84 -12.58 -6.08 -0.84
N SER A 85 -13.86 -6.46 -0.74
CA SER A 85 -14.79 -5.88 0.23
C SER A 85 -14.35 -6.12 1.68
N TRP A 86 -13.71 -7.27 1.92
CA TRP A 86 -13.12 -7.61 3.20
C TRP A 86 -11.96 -6.69 3.58
N LEU A 87 -10.98 -6.49 2.69
CA LEU A 87 -9.82 -5.65 2.97
C LEU A 87 -10.24 -4.19 3.17
N GLN A 88 -11.18 -3.70 2.35
CA GLN A 88 -11.78 -2.38 2.54
C GLN A 88 -12.48 -2.26 3.90
N ALA A 89 -13.32 -3.23 4.27
CA ALA A 89 -14.02 -3.22 5.56
C ALA A 89 -13.06 -3.27 6.75
N MET A 90 -11.94 -3.97 6.62
CA MET A 90 -10.91 -4.00 7.65
C MET A 90 -10.16 -2.66 7.76
N LEU A 91 -9.72 -2.07 6.65
CA LEU A 91 -9.09 -0.75 6.65
C LEU A 91 -10.02 0.33 7.24
N ASP A 92 -11.31 0.25 6.93
CA ASP A 92 -12.32 1.12 7.54
C ASP A 92 -12.53 0.82 9.03
N GLY A 93 -12.50 -0.46 9.43
CA GLY A 93 -12.60 -0.90 10.82
C GLY A 93 -11.42 -0.50 11.70
N LEU A 94 -10.21 -0.43 11.14
CA LEU A 94 -9.03 0.11 11.82
C LEU A 94 -9.18 1.61 12.10
N GLY A 95 -9.86 2.35 11.21
CA GLY A 95 -10.27 3.72 11.44
C GLY A 95 -9.13 4.63 11.89
N SER A 96 -9.27 5.24 13.07
CA SER A 96 -8.26 6.15 13.64
C SER A 96 -6.91 5.49 13.96
N GLN A 97 -6.86 4.15 14.10
CA GLN A 97 -5.62 3.42 14.35
C GLN A 97 -4.62 3.58 13.20
N LEU A 98 -5.11 3.81 11.97
CA LEU A 98 -4.27 4.02 10.80
C LEU A 98 -3.33 5.22 10.97
N ALA A 99 -3.71 6.25 11.74
CA ALA A 99 -2.89 7.43 11.98
C ALA A 99 -1.61 7.12 12.77
N HIS A 100 -1.55 5.99 13.47
CA HIS A 100 -0.40 5.57 14.26
C HIS A 100 0.53 4.63 13.51
N VAL A 101 0.13 4.13 12.35
CA VAL A 101 0.92 3.21 11.53
C VAL A 101 2.20 3.92 11.08
N GLN A 102 3.33 3.31 11.39
CA GLN A 102 4.67 3.78 11.01
C GLN A 102 5.26 2.90 9.90
N GLU A 103 4.88 1.63 9.86
CA GLU A 103 5.34 0.69 8.85
C GLU A 103 4.13 0.00 8.19
N LEU A 104 4.10 0.04 6.85
CA LEU A 104 3.13 -0.68 6.02
C LEU A 104 3.89 -1.59 5.05
N ARG A 105 3.59 -2.89 5.08
CA ARG A 105 4.09 -3.87 4.12
C ARG A 105 2.94 -4.46 3.32
N LEU A 106 3.07 -4.46 2.01
CA LEU A 106 2.12 -5.07 1.08
C LEU A 106 2.87 -6.16 0.33
N TRP A 107 2.62 -7.42 0.69
CA TRP A 107 3.29 -8.60 0.16
C TRP A 107 2.44 -9.31 -0.87
N ASP A 108 2.93 -9.35 -2.10
CA ASP A 108 2.31 -9.99 -3.27
C ASP A 108 0.86 -9.54 -3.50
N MET A 109 0.54 -8.35 -2.99
CA MET A 109 -0.76 -7.74 -3.08
C MET A 109 -0.97 -7.28 -4.51
N ASP A 110 -2.05 -7.74 -5.15
CA ASP A 110 -2.47 -7.17 -6.43
C ASP A 110 -2.92 -5.72 -6.20
N PRO A 111 -2.22 -4.72 -6.73
CA PRO A 111 -2.54 -3.32 -6.48
C PRO A 111 -3.70 -2.83 -7.37
N TYR A 112 -4.13 -3.59 -8.38
CA TYR A 112 -5.40 -3.39 -9.10
C TYR A 112 -6.60 -3.99 -8.35
N MET A 113 -6.38 -4.60 -7.17
CA MET A 113 -7.45 -4.78 -6.21
C MET A 113 -8.23 -3.47 -6.10
N ALA A 114 -9.55 -3.49 -6.30
CA ALA A 114 -10.43 -2.31 -6.39
C ALA A 114 -10.62 -1.62 -5.02
N ILE A 115 -9.52 -1.31 -4.36
CA ILE A 115 -9.42 -0.60 -3.09
C ILE A 115 -8.91 0.79 -3.43
N ASP A 116 -9.67 1.79 -2.99
CA ASP A 116 -9.25 3.18 -3.09
C ASP A 116 -8.16 3.45 -2.04
N TRP A 117 -6.91 3.09 -2.38
CA TRP A 117 -5.71 3.23 -1.54
C TRP A 117 -5.45 4.67 -1.09
N MET A 118 -6.03 5.67 -1.76
CA MET A 118 -5.92 7.07 -1.38
C MET A 118 -6.44 7.31 0.04
N ARG A 119 -7.58 6.71 0.41
CA ARG A 119 -8.20 6.89 1.72
C ARG A 119 -7.40 6.30 2.89
N PRO A 120 -7.00 5.01 2.87
CA PRO A 120 -6.24 4.42 3.96
C PRO A 120 -4.86 5.08 4.08
N LEU A 121 -4.14 5.29 2.98
CA LEU A 121 -2.83 5.94 3.02
C LEU A 121 -2.94 7.40 3.52
N GLY A 122 -4.00 8.12 3.14
CA GLY A 122 -4.24 9.48 3.62
C GLY A 122 -4.50 9.58 5.12
N ARG A 123 -4.94 8.48 5.75
CA ARG A 123 -5.09 8.39 7.21
C ARG A 123 -3.77 8.07 7.90
N MET A 124 -2.78 7.48 7.21
CA MET A 124 -1.49 7.06 7.77
C MET A 124 -0.47 8.20 7.80
N CYS A 125 -0.78 9.25 8.56
CA CYS A 125 0.08 10.44 8.64
C CYS A 125 1.45 10.20 9.30
N SER A 126 1.59 9.10 10.05
CA SER A 126 2.84 8.70 10.71
C SER A 126 3.66 7.67 9.92
N LEU A 127 3.23 7.31 8.70
CA LEU A 127 3.88 6.29 7.89
C LEU A 127 5.29 6.72 7.50
N ARG A 128 6.29 5.95 7.94
CA ARG A 128 7.72 6.13 7.69
C ARG A 128 8.24 5.15 6.66
N ASP A 129 7.80 3.91 6.76
CA ASP A 129 8.31 2.80 5.95
C ASP A 129 7.17 2.18 5.16
N LEU A 130 7.26 2.26 3.83
CA LEU A 130 6.34 1.61 2.91
C LEU A 130 7.08 0.57 2.08
N LEU A 131 6.65 -0.68 2.17
CA LEU A 131 7.14 -1.78 1.35
C LEU A 131 6.01 -2.30 0.47
N VAL A 132 6.28 -2.43 -0.82
CA VAL A 132 5.35 -2.95 -1.82
C VAL A 132 6.05 -4.06 -2.62
N SER A 133 5.64 -5.30 -2.39
CA SER A 133 5.89 -6.45 -3.26
C SER A 133 4.62 -6.67 -4.08
N ALA A 134 4.67 -6.38 -5.37
CA ALA A 134 3.52 -6.51 -6.26
C ALA A 134 4.03 -6.69 -7.69
N ASP A 135 3.34 -7.52 -8.48
CA ASP A 135 3.68 -7.70 -9.89
C ASP A 135 3.52 -6.39 -10.70
N LEU A 136 2.58 -5.52 -10.33
CA LEU A 136 2.23 -4.30 -11.08
C LEU A 136 1.87 -3.10 -10.18
N PRO A 137 2.79 -2.49 -9.41
CA PRO A 137 2.52 -1.50 -8.35
C PRO A 137 1.95 -0.13 -8.80
N ASP A 138 1.56 0.04 -10.06
CA ASP A 138 1.18 1.32 -10.68
C ASP A 138 0.21 2.17 -9.86
N PRO A 139 -0.88 1.64 -9.28
CA PRO A 139 -1.84 2.44 -8.52
C PRO A 139 -1.21 3.11 -7.31
N ILE A 140 -0.39 2.37 -6.56
CA ILE A 140 0.29 2.89 -5.36
C ILE A 140 1.39 3.88 -5.78
N VAL A 141 2.16 3.57 -6.83
CA VAL A 141 3.19 4.47 -7.37
C VAL A 141 2.57 5.80 -7.81
N THR A 142 1.44 5.75 -8.51
CA THR A 142 0.72 6.94 -8.97
C THR A 142 0.28 7.82 -7.79
N LEU A 143 -0.22 7.18 -6.72
CA LEU A 143 -0.66 7.88 -5.52
C LEU A 143 0.48 8.59 -4.79
N LEU A 144 1.70 8.03 -4.80
CA LEU A 144 2.89 8.66 -4.18
C LEU A 144 3.30 9.98 -4.82
N GLY A 145 3.02 10.14 -6.12
CA GLY A 145 3.27 11.38 -6.86
C GLY A 145 2.12 12.38 -6.84
N SER A 146 1.08 12.11 -6.08
CA SER A 146 -0.07 13.00 -5.91
C SER A 146 0.17 13.92 -4.70
N VAL A 147 -0.24 15.19 -4.70
CA VAL A 147 0.11 16.20 -3.65
C VAL A 147 -1.06 16.61 -2.70
N ALA A 148 -1.36 16.00 -1.55
CA ALA A 148 -2.61 16.30 -0.80
C ALA A 148 -2.97 17.78 -0.51
N ALA A 149 -3.76 18.39 -1.40
CA ALA A 149 -4.70 19.48 -1.15
C ALA A 149 -5.97 19.23 -1.99
N GLU A 150 -7.15 19.51 -1.43
CA GLU A 150 -8.36 19.56 -2.28
C GLU A 150 -8.27 20.83 -3.13
N ARG A 151 -7.85 20.68 -4.39
CA ARG A 151 -7.95 21.77 -5.35
C ARG A 151 -9.20 21.57 -6.19
N CYS A 152 -10.22 22.35 -5.88
CA CYS A 152 -11.34 22.54 -6.79
C CYS A 152 -10.85 23.46 -7.92
N ASP A 153 -10.71 22.93 -9.14
CA ASP A 153 -10.55 23.78 -10.31
C ASP A 153 -11.90 24.45 -10.61
N GLU A 154 -12.03 25.71 -10.20
CA GLU A 154 -13.25 26.51 -10.38
C GLU A 154 -13.67 26.63 -11.86
N ARG A 155 -12.77 26.37 -12.82
CA ARG A 155 -13.04 26.48 -14.26
C ARG A 155 -13.56 25.19 -14.87
N THR A 156 -13.17 24.03 -14.34
CA THR A 156 -13.57 22.71 -14.86
C THR A 156 -14.55 21.99 -13.93
N GLY A 157 -14.68 22.43 -12.68
CA GLY A 157 -15.47 21.77 -11.64
C GLY A 157 -14.87 20.44 -11.18
N ILE A 158 -13.66 20.11 -11.64
CA ILE A 158 -12.97 18.86 -11.29
C ILE A 158 -12.24 19.08 -9.97
N THR A 159 -12.49 18.20 -9.01
CA THR A 159 -11.73 18.14 -7.76
C THR A 159 -10.60 17.16 -7.96
N GLU A 160 -9.37 17.66 -8.07
CA GLU A 160 -8.18 16.81 -8.06
C GLU A 160 -7.92 16.41 -6.61
N ARG A 161 -7.91 15.10 -6.36
CA ARG A 161 -7.61 14.54 -5.04
C ARG A 161 -6.18 14.08 -5.02
N GLU A 162 -5.49 14.47 -3.98
CA GLU A 162 -4.06 14.37 -3.93
C GLU A 162 -3.63 13.72 -2.58
N LEU A 163 -2.49 13.02 -2.48
CA LEU A 163 -2.08 12.22 -1.31
C LEU A 163 -0.64 12.52 -0.86
N TYR A 164 -0.45 13.17 0.30
CA TYR A 164 0.87 13.47 0.85
C TYR A 164 1.20 12.54 2.01
N LEU A 165 2.35 11.85 1.92
CA LEU A 165 2.90 11.04 3.01
C LEU A 165 4.08 11.80 3.64
N PRO A 166 3.84 12.73 4.59
CA PRO A 166 4.83 13.67 5.11
C PRO A 166 6.01 13.00 5.82
N ALA A 167 5.72 11.90 6.51
CA ALA A 167 6.67 11.21 7.36
C ALA A 167 7.41 10.09 6.63
N LEU A 168 7.10 9.84 5.35
CA LEU A 168 7.65 8.72 4.61
C LEU A 168 9.16 8.91 4.39
N GLU A 169 9.94 8.08 5.05
CA GLU A 169 11.40 8.08 5.08
C GLU A 169 11.96 7.04 4.11
N GLN A 170 11.31 5.87 3.99
CA GLN A 170 11.73 4.79 3.13
C GLN A 170 10.57 4.23 2.31
N LEU A 171 10.85 4.01 1.02
CA LEU A 171 9.98 3.29 0.09
C LEU A 171 10.76 2.13 -0.51
N THR A 172 10.20 0.93 -0.41
CA THR A 172 10.80 -0.29 -0.93
C THR A 172 9.87 -0.95 -1.94
N PHE A 173 10.34 -1.15 -3.17
CA PHE A 173 9.67 -1.99 -4.16
C PHE A 173 10.39 -3.32 -4.27
N LEU A 174 9.66 -4.41 -4.05
CA LEU A 174 10.13 -5.77 -4.27
C LEU A 174 9.52 -6.31 -5.56
N LEU A 175 10.36 -7.00 -6.36
CA LEU A 175 9.98 -7.63 -7.62
C LEU A 175 9.50 -6.64 -8.70
N MET A 176 10.33 -5.63 -9.01
CA MET A 176 10.07 -4.87 -10.22
C MET A 176 10.54 -5.63 -11.46
N TYR A 177 9.60 -5.93 -12.36
CA TYR A 177 9.93 -6.23 -13.74
C TYR A 177 10.62 -5.03 -14.39
N ARG A 178 11.47 -5.28 -15.40
CA ARG A 178 12.15 -4.22 -16.16
C ARG A 178 11.21 -3.60 -17.18
N ASP A 179 10.13 -2.99 -16.70
CA ASP A 179 9.16 -2.29 -17.53
C ASP A 179 9.46 -0.79 -17.56
N GLU A 180 9.86 -0.27 -18.72
CA GLU A 180 10.13 1.16 -18.91
C GLU A 180 8.94 2.03 -18.49
N ALA A 181 7.70 1.59 -18.74
CA ALA A 181 6.50 2.35 -18.38
C ALA A 181 6.39 2.53 -16.85
N LEU A 182 6.68 1.47 -16.09
CA LEU A 182 6.69 1.54 -14.63
C LEU A 182 7.83 2.42 -14.11
N PHE A 183 9.03 2.32 -14.68
CA PHE A 183 10.16 3.19 -14.31
C PHE A 183 9.86 4.67 -14.57
N ASP A 184 9.25 4.98 -15.71
CA ASP A 184 8.83 6.34 -16.03
C ASP A 184 7.73 6.82 -15.07
N LEU A 185 6.79 5.96 -14.69
CA LEU A 185 5.76 6.27 -13.70
C LEU A 185 6.35 6.55 -12.32
N VAL A 186 7.32 5.74 -11.88
CA VAL A 186 8.05 5.93 -10.62
C VAL A 186 8.82 7.24 -10.67
N ALA A 187 9.61 7.50 -11.71
CA ALA A 187 10.38 8.73 -11.85
C ALA A 187 9.46 9.97 -11.88
N HIS A 188 8.36 9.92 -12.63
CA HIS A 188 7.40 11.01 -12.70
C HIS A 188 6.75 11.27 -11.34
N SER A 189 6.36 10.20 -10.63
CA SER A 189 5.71 10.32 -9.32
C SER A 189 6.66 10.86 -8.25
N LEU A 190 7.90 10.38 -8.22
CA LEU A 190 8.94 10.90 -7.33
C LEU A 190 9.30 12.36 -7.64
N GLY A 191 9.38 12.73 -8.92
CA GLY A 191 9.61 14.13 -9.32
C GLY A 191 8.52 15.08 -8.81
N ARG A 192 7.25 14.73 -9.02
CA ARG A 192 6.10 15.50 -8.48
C ARG A 192 6.13 15.60 -6.96
N ARG A 193 6.48 14.49 -6.30
CA ARG A 193 6.63 14.41 -4.85
C ARG A 193 7.74 15.35 -4.35
N MET A 194 8.88 15.41 -5.04
CA MET A 194 9.98 16.33 -4.73
C MET A 194 9.60 17.81 -4.96
N ASP A 195 8.90 18.10 -6.06
CA ASP A 195 8.44 19.46 -6.40
C ASP A 195 7.45 20.03 -5.39
N SER A 196 6.67 19.16 -4.73
CA SER A 196 5.74 19.52 -3.65
C SER A 196 6.39 19.60 -2.27
N GLY A 197 7.69 19.30 -2.14
CA GLY A 197 8.41 19.35 -0.87
C GLY A 197 8.30 18.09 -0.01
N SER A 198 7.66 17.01 -0.49
CA SER A 198 7.66 15.69 0.16
C SER A 198 8.94 14.94 -0.19
N ARG A 199 10.03 15.19 0.53
CA ARG A 199 11.26 14.44 0.21
C ARG A 199 11.07 12.95 0.53
N LEU A 200 11.69 12.10 -0.28
CA LEU A 200 11.84 10.67 0.00
C LEU A 200 13.34 10.41 0.23
N PRO A 201 13.78 10.28 1.49
CA PRO A 201 15.19 10.05 1.82
C PRO A 201 15.76 8.76 1.23
N VAL A 202 15.01 7.66 1.29
CA VAL A 202 15.47 6.34 0.86
C VAL A 202 14.47 5.70 -0.11
N LEU A 203 14.98 5.32 -1.28
CA LEU A 203 14.27 4.49 -2.25
C LEU A 203 15.07 3.19 -2.45
N CYS A 204 14.43 2.05 -2.16
CA CYS A 204 14.98 0.73 -2.40
C CYS A 204 14.18 0.04 -3.51
N MET A 205 14.85 -0.44 -4.56
CA MET A 205 14.22 -1.13 -5.68
C MET A 205 14.93 -2.46 -5.88
N HIS A 206 14.25 -3.56 -5.55
CA HIS A 206 14.74 -4.92 -5.75
C HIS A 206 14.14 -5.48 -7.03
N MET A 207 15.01 -5.73 -8.00
CA MET A 207 14.63 -6.31 -9.30
C MET A 207 14.99 -7.80 -9.37
N VAL A 208 14.39 -8.47 -10.35
CA VAL A 208 14.73 -9.86 -10.73
C VAL A 208 16.24 -10.01 -10.96
N GLU A 209 16.79 -11.15 -10.51
CA GLU A 209 18.24 -11.47 -10.42
C GLU A 209 19.02 -11.51 -11.75
N ASP A 210 18.38 -11.22 -12.88
CA ASP A 210 19.07 -11.19 -14.17
C ASP A 210 20.17 -10.11 -14.20
N SER A 211 21.18 -10.29 -15.06
CA SER A 211 22.23 -9.27 -15.21
C SER A 211 21.67 -7.96 -15.76
N LEU A 212 22.08 -6.82 -15.19
CA LEU A 212 21.72 -5.48 -15.69
C LEU A 212 22.14 -5.32 -17.15
N GLN A 213 21.23 -4.80 -17.96
CA GLN A 213 21.47 -4.44 -19.35
C GLN A 213 21.75 -2.92 -19.44
N PRO A 214 22.46 -2.43 -20.48
CA PRO A 214 22.75 -1.00 -20.64
C PRO A 214 21.51 -0.09 -20.71
N GLN A 215 20.37 -0.64 -21.14
CA GLN A 215 19.09 0.07 -21.12
C GLN A 215 18.57 0.31 -19.68
N ASP A 216 18.85 -0.61 -18.77
CA ASP A 216 18.43 -0.52 -17.36
C ASP A 216 19.15 0.64 -16.67
N GLU A 217 20.43 0.87 -16.98
CA GLU A 217 21.20 2.01 -16.46
C GLU A 217 20.53 3.36 -16.80
N ARG A 218 19.95 3.48 -17.99
CA ARG A 218 19.22 4.69 -18.40
C ARG A 218 17.95 4.87 -17.59
N LEU A 219 17.19 3.80 -17.37
CA LEU A 219 15.96 3.82 -16.56
C LEU A 219 16.27 4.20 -15.11
N PHE A 220 17.33 3.62 -14.52
CA PHE A 220 17.79 3.99 -13.19
C PHE A 220 18.25 5.43 -13.10
N SER A 221 19.01 5.91 -14.09
CA SER A 221 19.45 7.30 -14.11
C SER A 221 18.25 8.26 -14.11
N ARG A 222 17.13 7.92 -14.77
CA ARG A 222 15.90 8.73 -14.73
C ARG A 222 15.29 8.77 -13.33
N VAL A 223 15.13 7.62 -12.68
CA VAL A 223 14.59 7.53 -11.32
C VAL A 223 15.47 8.29 -10.33
N VAL A 224 16.79 8.09 -10.37
CA VAL A 224 17.74 8.81 -9.50
C VAL A 224 17.68 10.32 -9.73
N SER A 225 17.58 10.76 -10.99
CA SER A 225 17.47 12.19 -11.30
C SER A 225 16.19 12.80 -10.74
N SER A 226 15.09 12.05 -10.69
CA SER A 226 13.81 12.53 -10.13
C SER A 226 13.82 12.75 -8.62
N LEU A 227 14.76 12.12 -7.90
CA LEU A 227 14.95 12.30 -6.45
C LEU A 227 15.74 13.57 -6.11
N VAL A 228 16.31 14.26 -7.11
CA VAL A 228 17.06 15.50 -6.95
C VAL A 228 16.24 16.65 -7.51
N SER A 229 15.79 17.57 -6.65
CA SER A 229 15.03 18.73 -7.14
C SER A 229 15.93 19.69 -7.91
N GLU A 230 15.58 20.01 -9.16
CA GLU A 230 16.21 21.09 -9.94
C GLU A 230 15.93 22.49 -9.35
N ARG A 231 14.95 22.60 -8.44
CA ARG A 231 14.70 23.83 -7.69
C ARG A 231 15.69 23.94 -6.54
N SER A 232 16.94 24.24 -6.88
CA SER A 232 17.79 25.05 -6.01
C SER A 232 17.07 26.36 -5.76
N TRP A 233 16.50 26.52 -4.57
CA TRP A 233 15.96 27.79 -4.09
C TRP A 233 17.12 28.78 -3.94
N TRP A 234 17.48 29.46 -5.03
CA TRP A 234 18.25 30.69 -4.97
C TRP A 234 17.33 31.80 -4.48
N HIS A 235 17.14 31.89 -3.16
CA HIS A 235 16.70 33.14 -2.56
C HIS A 235 17.92 34.02 -2.31
N TRP A 236 18.25 34.83 -3.32
CA TRP A 236 18.88 36.13 -3.08
C TRP A 236 17.77 37.17 -2.98
N ARG A 237 17.48 37.62 -1.77
CA ARG A 237 17.18 39.03 -1.45
C ARG A 237 17.56 39.31 -0.02
#